data_AF-A0A1G9YWZ9-F1
#
_entry.id   AF-A0A1G9YWZ9-F1
#
_cell.length_a   1.000
_cell.length_b   1.000
_cell.length_c   1.000
_cell.angle_alpha   90.00
_cell.angle_beta   90.00
_cell.angle_gamma   90.00
#
_symmetry.space_group_name_H-M   'P 1'
#
loop_
_entity.id
_entity.type
_entity.pdbx_description
1 polymer ?
#
loop_
_entity_poly.entity_id
_entity_poly.type
_entity_poly.pdbx_seq_one_letter_code
_entity_poly.pdbx_strand_id
1 'polypeptide(L)'
;MRLSKQGGELGKKTRVRGQCWSASASDDQHAEIFISPVEDDADKIAAILAHELIHAALPLAGHKRPFQVAATKIGHTKPFTTSEPTEEFMLWAAPLISTMGPYPHKRLNALVQVGEKKKQGARMLKCECEECGYTVRTTRKWLDEAGTPICPRKGHGRMVREIDDDES
;
A
#
# COMPACT_ATOMS: atom_id res chain seq x y z
N MET A 1 -20.14 24.21 7.02
CA MET A 1 -19.60 23.95 5.67
C MET A 1 -18.60 22.80 5.80
N ARG A 2 -18.92 21.60 5.31
CA ARG A 2 -17.99 20.44 5.42
C ARG A 2 -16.96 20.54 4.29
N LEU A 3 -15.70 20.76 4.65
CA LEU A 3 -14.55 20.62 3.76
C LEU A 3 -14.51 19.15 3.30
N SER A 4 -14.47 18.91 1.98
CA SER A 4 -14.33 17.56 1.47
C SER A 4 -12.92 17.05 1.83
N LYS A 5 -12.85 16.07 2.73
CA LYS A 5 -11.64 15.25 2.89
C LYS A 5 -11.45 14.47 1.59
N GLN A 6 -10.56 14.91 0.72
CA GLN A 6 -10.11 14.12 -0.43
C GLN A 6 -8.61 13.83 -0.28
N GLY A 7 -8.30 13.14 0.81
CA GLY A 7 -7.09 12.37 0.96
C GLY A 7 -7.52 10.99 1.45
N GLY A 8 -7.35 9.97 0.62
CA GLY A 8 -7.47 8.59 1.08
C GLY A 8 -6.16 8.23 1.74
N GLU A 9 -6.14 8.06 3.07
CA GLU A 9 -5.13 7.20 3.68
C GLU A 9 -5.08 5.89 2.88
N LEU A 10 -3.88 5.35 2.66
CA LEU A 10 -3.64 4.10 1.95
C LEU A 10 -4.35 2.93 2.65
N GLY A 11 -5.67 2.85 2.46
CA GLY A 11 -6.53 1.76 2.85
C GLY A 11 -6.24 0.58 1.93
N LYS A 12 -6.12 -0.60 2.55
CA LYS A 12 -5.64 -1.90 2.04
C LYS A 12 -6.11 -2.41 0.66
N LYS A 13 -6.91 -1.69 -0.14
CA LYS A 13 -7.52 -2.24 -1.38
C LYS A 13 -7.58 -1.35 -2.62
N THR A 14 -7.33 -0.04 -2.55
CA THR A 14 -7.46 0.83 -3.73
C THR A 14 -6.14 1.51 -4.05
N ARG A 15 -5.50 1.11 -5.16
CA ARG A 15 -4.36 1.83 -5.73
C ARG A 15 -4.86 3.15 -6.29
N VAL A 16 -4.48 4.25 -5.65
CA VAL A 16 -4.78 5.61 -6.10
C VAL A 16 -3.65 6.07 -7.04
N ARG A 17 -3.99 6.55 -8.24
CA ARG A 17 -3.01 7.00 -9.26
C ARG A 17 -2.46 8.39 -8.96
N GLY A 18 -3.30 9.29 -8.46
CA GLY A 18 -2.96 10.66 -8.07
C GLY A 18 -3.79 11.11 -6.87
N GLN A 19 -3.24 11.99 -6.05
CA GLN A 19 -3.90 12.56 -4.88
C GLN A 19 -3.60 14.06 -4.83
N CYS A 20 -4.64 14.86 -4.67
CA CYS A 20 -4.53 16.29 -4.39
C CYS A 20 -5.01 16.58 -2.97
N TRP A 21 -4.17 17.22 -2.17
CA TRP A 21 -4.52 17.80 -0.88
C TRP A 21 -4.74 19.30 -1.06
N SER A 22 -5.86 19.83 -0.59
CA SER A 22 -6.18 21.25 -0.74
C SER A 22 -5.22 22.12 0.05
N ALA A 23 -5.00 23.36 -0.39
CA ALA A 23 -4.21 24.39 0.30
C ALA A 23 -4.53 24.51 1.80
N SER A 24 -5.81 24.40 2.17
CA SER A 24 -6.24 24.46 3.57
C SER A 24 -5.73 23.31 4.45
N ALA A 25 -5.16 22.25 3.86
CA ALA A 25 -4.60 21.11 4.55
C ALA A 25 -3.05 21.17 4.64
N SER A 26 -2.42 22.21 4.10
CA SER A 26 -0.98 22.46 4.20
C SER A 26 -0.69 23.65 5.11
N ASP A 27 0.43 23.59 5.84
CA ASP A 27 0.89 24.67 6.72
C ASP A 27 1.25 25.94 5.94
N ASP A 28 1.74 25.79 4.70
CA ASP A 28 2.17 26.90 3.84
C ASP A 28 1.07 27.36 2.86
N GLN A 29 -0.13 26.80 2.96
CA GLN A 29 -1.29 27.10 2.13
C GLN A 29 -1.11 26.83 0.62
N HIS A 30 -0.22 25.90 0.25
CA HIS A 30 -0.17 25.34 -1.11
C HIS A 30 -0.94 24.02 -1.21
N ALA A 31 -1.50 23.76 -2.39
CA ALA A 31 -2.09 22.46 -2.69
C ALA A 31 -0.96 21.45 -2.98
N GLU A 32 -1.03 20.29 -2.34
CA GLU A 32 -0.01 19.24 -2.48
C GLU A 32 -0.51 18.14 -3.42
N ILE A 33 0.26 17.80 -4.45
CA ILE A 33 -0.08 16.76 -5.41
C ILE A 33 0.92 15.62 -5.30
N PHE A 34 0.40 14.41 -5.05
CA PHE A 34 1.17 13.18 -5.04
C PHE A 34 0.74 12.29 -6.21
N ILE A 35 1.70 11.89 -7.04
CA ILE A 35 1.48 10.92 -8.10
C ILE A 35 2.04 9.57 -7.65
N SER A 36 1.30 8.50 -7.94
CA SER A 36 1.68 7.16 -7.51
C SER A 36 3.06 6.79 -8.05
N PRO A 37 3.99 6.32 -7.21
CA PRO A 37 5.35 5.96 -7.64
C PRO A 37 5.39 4.68 -8.50
N VAL A 38 4.24 4.02 -8.69
CA VAL A 38 4.13 2.84 -9.57
C VAL A 38 3.95 3.22 -11.04
N GLU A 39 3.68 4.49 -11.35
CA GLU A 39 3.64 5.01 -12.71
C GLU A 39 5.02 5.57 -13.09
N ASP A 40 5.52 5.22 -14.27
CA ASP A 40 6.80 5.68 -14.80
C ASP A 40 6.74 6.10 -16.28
N ASP A 41 5.53 6.15 -16.82
CA ASP A 41 5.22 6.63 -18.16
C ASP A 41 4.90 8.14 -18.10
N ALA A 42 5.75 8.96 -18.73
CA ALA A 42 5.67 10.42 -18.67
C ALA A 42 4.32 10.95 -19.18
N ASP A 43 3.75 10.32 -20.22
CA ASP A 43 2.49 10.72 -20.83
C ASP A 43 1.33 10.50 -19.85
N LYS A 44 1.31 9.32 -19.20
CA LYS A 44 0.32 9.01 -18.16
C LYS A 44 0.48 9.91 -16.95
N ILE A 45 1.71 10.21 -16.54
CA ILE A 45 1.99 11.10 -15.42
C ILE A 45 1.49 12.51 -15.71
N ALA A 46 1.71 13.02 -16.93
CA ALA A 46 1.19 14.33 -17.33
C ALA A 46 -0.34 14.37 -17.29
N ALA A 47 -1.02 13.32 -17.76
CA ALA A 47 -2.48 13.22 -17.69
C ALA A 47 -3.00 13.13 -16.23
N ILE A 48 -2.34 12.35 -15.36
CA ILE A 48 -2.69 12.29 -13.93
C ILE A 48 -2.48 13.67 -13.28
N LEU A 49 -1.35 14.33 -13.55
CA LEU A 49 -1.07 15.65 -13.02
C LEU A 49 -2.13 16.66 -13.45
N ALA A 50 -2.53 16.66 -14.72
CA ALA A 50 -3.60 17.53 -15.22
C ALA A 50 -4.93 17.28 -14.48
N HIS A 51 -5.28 16.02 -14.20
CA HIS A 51 -6.46 15.69 -13.39
C HIS A 51 -6.37 16.29 -11.98
N GLU A 52 -5.24 16.11 -11.29
CA GLU A 52 -5.04 16.60 -9.93
C GLU A 52 -4.97 18.13 -9.86
N LEU A 53 -4.43 18.80 -10.88
CA LEU A 53 -4.43 20.26 -10.98
C LEU A 53 -5.85 20.85 -11.05
N ILE A 54 -6.82 20.11 -11.60
CA ILE A 54 -8.24 20.54 -11.54
C ILE A 54 -8.75 20.48 -10.11
N HIS A 55 -8.40 19.45 -9.32
CA HIS A 55 -8.76 19.41 -7.89
C HIS A 55 -8.10 20.55 -7.13
N ALA A 56 -6.84 20.88 -7.43
CA ALA A 56 -6.16 22.03 -6.82
C ALA A 56 -6.87 23.35 -7.14
N ALA A 57 -7.31 23.55 -8.39
CA ALA A 57 -8.04 24.73 -8.82
C ALA A 57 -9.50 24.79 -8.32
N LEU A 58 -10.12 23.62 -8.09
CA LEU A 58 -11.53 23.46 -7.70
C LEU A 58 -11.68 22.56 -6.46
N PRO A 59 -11.11 22.93 -5.30
CA PRO A 59 -10.94 22.04 -4.14
C PRO A 59 -12.23 21.56 -3.49
N LEU A 60 -13.38 22.19 -3.79
CA LEU A 60 -14.69 21.82 -3.27
C LEU A 60 -15.58 21.08 -4.28
N ALA A 61 -15.12 20.92 -5.52
CA ALA A 61 -15.93 20.31 -6.57
C ALA A 61 -16.01 18.79 -6.42
N GLY A 62 -14.93 18.13 -5.95
CA GLY A 62 -14.73 16.70 -6.20
C GLY A 62 -14.97 16.38 -7.69
N HIS A 63 -15.48 15.20 -8.04
CA HIS A 63 -15.84 14.89 -9.43
C HIS A 63 -17.24 15.37 -9.86
N LYS A 64 -17.77 16.44 -9.24
CA LYS A 64 -19.10 17.01 -9.58
C LYS A 64 -19.02 17.96 -10.78
N ARG A 65 -20.17 18.53 -11.18
CA ARG A 65 -20.33 19.31 -12.41
C ARG A 65 -19.21 20.33 -12.70
N PRO A 66 -18.72 21.16 -11.75
CA PRO A 66 -17.63 22.09 -12.04
C PRO A 66 -16.35 21.39 -12.53
N PHE A 67 -15.98 20.29 -11.85
CA PHE A 67 -14.86 19.46 -12.25
C PHE A 67 -15.10 18.81 -13.61
N GLN A 68 -16.28 18.23 -13.83
CA GLN A 68 -16.59 17.54 -15.09
C GLN A 68 -16.48 18.49 -16.30
N VAL A 69 -16.92 19.75 -16.14
CA VAL A 69 -16.79 20.78 -17.17
C VAL A 69 -15.32 21.10 -17.42
N ALA A 70 -14.53 21.34 -16.36
CA ALA A 70 -13.11 21.64 -16.49
C ALA A 70 -12.34 20.46 -17.14
N ALA A 71 -12.55 19.24 -16.64
CA ALA A 71 -11.93 18.02 -17.13
C ALA A 71 -12.25 17.76 -18.60
N THR A 72 -13.52 17.88 -18.99
CA THR A 72 -13.91 17.76 -20.41
C THR A 72 -13.21 18.81 -21.27
N LYS A 73 -13.17 20.06 -20.80
CA LYS A 73 -12.59 21.19 -21.54
C LYS A 73 -11.09 21.03 -21.79
N ILE A 74 -10.37 20.43 -20.84
CA ILE A 74 -8.94 20.16 -21.00
C ILE A 74 -8.66 18.80 -21.65
N GLY A 75 -9.67 18.06 -22.09
CA GLY A 75 -9.48 16.80 -22.80
C GLY A 75 -9.34 15.57 -21.90
N HIS A 76 -10.13 15.45 -20.84
CA HIS A 76 -10.34 14.19 -20.12
C HIS A 76 -11.71 13.58 -20.42
N THR A 77 -11.75 12.25 -20.45
CA THR A 77 -12.97 11.47 -20.69
C THR A 77 -13.57 10.91 -19.41
N LYS A 78 -14.88 10.67 -19.44
CA LYS A 78 -15.62 10.01 -18.34
C LYS A 78 -15.35 8.49 -18.33
N PRO A 79 -15.45 7.80 -17.18
CA PRO A 79 -15.78 8.32 -15.84
C PRO A 79 -14.58 9.03 -15.20
N PHE A 80 -14.81 10.19 -14.58
CA PHE A 80 -13.73 11.04 -14.07
C PHE A 80 -12.98 10.47 -12.86
N THR A 81 -13.51 9.46 -12.17
CA THR A 81 -12.76 8.75 -11.13
C THR A 81 -11.60 7.92 -11.67
N THR A 82 -11.63 7.61 -12.97
CA THR A 82 -10.61 6.84 -13.69
C THR A 82 -10.44 7.43 -15.11
N SER A 83 -10.45 8.77 -15.21
CA SER A 83 -10.44 9.43 -16.52
C SER A 83 -9.15 9.15 -17.25
N GLU A 84 -9.27 8.91 -18.56
CA GLU A 84 -8.14 8.89 -19.49
C GLU A 84 -8.14 10.17 -20.33
N PRO A 85 -6.96 10.64 -20.78
CA PRO A 85 -6.85 11.79 -21.66
C PRO A 85 -7.42 11.50 -23.05
N THR A 86 -7.88 12.53 -23.75
CA THR A 86 -8.18 12.47 -25.18
C THR A 86 -6.90 12.52 -26.00
N GLU A 87 -6.98 12.10 -27.26
CA GLU A 87 -5.89 12.25 -28.21
C GLU A 87 -5.48 13.72 -28.39
N GLU A 88 -6.46 14.64 -28.41
CA GLU A 88 -6.21 16.09 -28.49
C GLU A 88 -5.37 16.61 -27.31
N PHE A 89 -5.67 16.17 -26.09
CA PHE A 89 -4.85 16.50 -24.92
C PHE A 89 -3.42 16.00 -25.08
N MET A 90 -3.24 14.75 -25.53
CA MET A 90 -1.91 14.17 -25.70
C MET A 90 -1.10 14.87 -26.80
N LEU A 91 -1.73 15.25 -27.90
CA LEU A 91 -1.09 16.05 -28.95
C LEU A 91 -0.65 17.44 -28.44
N TRP A 92 -1.47 18.05 -27.58
CA TRP A 92 -1.11 19.32 -26.94
C TRP A 92 0.01 19.17 -25.88
N ALA A 93 0.00 18.08 -25.11
CA ALA A 93 0.95 17.84 -24.03
C ALA A 93 2.32 17.36 -24.53
N ALA A 94 2.37 16.58 -25.60
CA ALA A 94 3.60 16.03 -26.19
C ALA A 94 4.76 17.05 -26.35
N PRO A 95 4.56 18.25 -26.93
CA PRO A 95 5.64 19.24 -27.04
C PRO A 95 6.09 19.79 -25.68
N LEU A 96 5.26 19.79 -24.65
CA LEU A 96 5.67 20.19 -23.30
C LEU A 96 6.49 19.07 -22.66
N ILE A 97 6.02 17.82 -22.78
CA ILE A 97 6.71 16.65 -22.25
C ILE A 97 8.10 16.50 -22.88
N SER A 98 8.25 16.75 -24.18
CA SER A 98 9.55 16.65 -24.84
C SER A 98 10.57 17.70 -24.38
N THR A 99 10.12 18.85 -23.85
CA THR A 99 11.02 19.83 -23.22
C THR A 99 11.50 19.40 -21.85
N MET A 100 10.76 18.51 -21.18
CA MET A 100 11.15 17.90 -19.93
C MET A 100 12.09 16.72 -20.25
N GLY A 101 13.24 16.65 -19.59
CA GLY A 101 14.15 15.51 -19.74
C GLY A 101 13.48 14.18 -19.38
N PRO A 102 14.19 13.05 -19.53
CA PRO A 102 13.66 11.74 -19.18
C PRO A 102 13.07 11.73 -17.76
N TYR A 103 11.90 11.12 -17.61
CA TYR A 103 11.24 11.04 -16.31
C TYR A 103 12.16 10.37 -15.27
N PRO A 104 12.37 10.99 -14.10
CA PRO A 104 13.53 10.71 -13.26
C PRO A 104 13.49 9.37 -12.52
N HIS A 105 12.33 8.71 -12.43
CA HIS A 105 12.21 7.42 -11.74
C HIS A 105 11.68 6.29 -12.64
N LYS A 106 11.90 5.06 -12.17
CA LYS A 106 11.31 3.83 -12.72
C LYS A 106 10.22 3.33 -11.78
N ARG A 107 9.26 2.59 -12.34
CA ARG A 107 8.12 2.06 -11.59
C ARG A 107 8.55 1.40 -10.29
N LEU A 108 7.96 1.84 -9.18
CA LEU A 108 8.08 1.16 -7.90
C LEU A 108 7.28 -0.14 -7.94
N ASN A 109 7.97 -1.28 -7.92
CA ASN A 109 7.34 -2.59 -7.80
C ASN A 109 6.93 -2.84 -6.34
N ALA A 110 5.85 -2.20 -5.88
CA ALA A 110 5.27 -2.36 -4.55
C ALA A 110 4.52 -3.70 -4.38
N LEU A 111 5.17 -4.81 -4.74
CA LEU A 111 4.68 -6.17 -4.47
C LEU A 111 5.01 -6.64 -3.05
N VAL A 112 5.89 -5.91 -2.35
CA VAL A 112 6.22 -6.16 -0.95
C VAL A 112 5.81 -4.92 -0.18
N GLN A 113 4.79 -5.02 0.66
CA GLN A 113 4.51 -3.97 1.63
C GLN A 113 5.77 -3.80 2.49
N VAL A 114 6.43 -2.64 2.38
CA VAL A 114 7.48 -2.24 3.32
C VAL A 114 6.84 -2.18 4.70
N GLY A 115 7.11 -3.19 5.54
CA GLY A 115 6.56 -3.26 6.89
C GLY A 115 5.41 -4.25 7.11
N GLU A 116 4.99 -5.05 6.12
CA GLU A 116 4.34 -6.32 6.46
C GLU A 116 5.40 -7.18 7.15
N LYS A 117 5.49 -7.05 8.48
CA LYS A 117 6.12 -8.07 9.31
C LYS A 117 5.50 -9.37 8.84
N LYS A 118 6.29 -10.23 8.17
CA LYS A 118 5.91 -11.63 7.91
C LYS A 118 5.21 -12.07 9.18
N LYS A 119 3.93 -12.46 9.06
CA LYS A 119 3.14 -12.90 10.20
C LYS A 119 4.01 -13.92 10.92
N GLN A 120 4.56 -13.56 12.09
CA GLN A 120 5.40 -14.48 12.81
C GLN A 120 4.46 -15.61 13.19
N GLY A 121 4.63 -16.78 12.55
CA GLY A 121 3.99 -17.99 13.01
C GLY A 121 4.38 -18.17 14.46
N ALA A 122 3.46 -18.63 15.30
CA ALA A 122 3.81 -18.99 16.67
C ALA A 122 4.99 -19.97 16.60
N ARG A 123 6.15 -19.58 17.14
CA ARG A 123 7.35 -20.42 17.25
C ARG A 123 7.10 -21.46 18.33
N MET A 124 6.19 -22.39 18.04
CA MET A 124 5.86 -23.49 18.93
C MET A 124 6.96 -24.54 18.83
N LEU A 125 7.54 -24.88 19.96
CA LEU A 125 8.59 -25.88 20.08
C LEU A 125 7.93 -27.26 20.16
N LYS A 126 8.48 -28.22 19.41
CA LYS A 126 8.02 -29.60 19.42
C LYS A 126 8.56 -30.31 20.67
N CYS A 127 7.70 -31.08 21.30
CA CYS A 127 8.06 -32.08 22.28
C CYS A 127 7.61 -33.44 21.76
N GLU A 128 8.41 -34.48 22.00
CA GLU A 128 8.17 -35.84 21.54
C GLU A 128 8.38 -36.84 22.67
N CYS A 129 7.51 -37.85 22.76
CA CYS A 129 7.68 -38.95 23.70
C CYS A 129 8.62 -40.01 23.09
N GLU A 130 9.74 -40.29 23.75
CA GLU A 130 10.71 -41.27 23.25
C GLU A 130 10.16 -42.71 23.22
N GLU A 131 9.17 -43.03 24.06
CA GLU A 131 8.58 -44.37 24.15
C GLU A 131 7.58 -44.67 23.02
N CYS A 132 6.88 -43.66 22.49
CA CYS A 132 5.82 -43.90 21.51
C CYS A 132 5.65 -42.87 20.40
N GLY A 133 6.56 -41.90 20.29
CA GLY A 133 6.54 -40.87 19.24
C GLY A 133 5.36 -39.91 19.31
N TYR A 134 4.63 -39.85 20.44
CA TYR A 134 3.56 -38.86 20.60
C TYR A 134 4.16 -37.45 20.61
N THR A 135 3.63 -36.55 19.79
CA THR A 135 4.16 -35.19 19.65
C THR A 135 3.18 -34.13 20.16
N VAL A 136 3.69 -33.15 20.89
CA VAL A 136 2.97 -31.94 21.31
C VAL A 136 3.78 -30.73 20.88
N ARG A 137 3.11 -29.62 20.57
CA ARG A 137 3.76 -28.33 20.34
C ARG A 137 3.36 -27.36 21.45
N THR A 138 4.33 -26.73 22.09
CA THR A 138 4.11 -25.75 23.18
C THR A 138 5.01 -24.52 23.01
N THR A 139 4.82 -23.49 23.83
CA THR A 139 5.66 -22.27 23.79
C THR A 139 6.89 -22.43 24.68
N ARG A 140 7.97 -21.69 24.37
CA ARG A 140 9.19 -21.64 25.21
C ARG A 140 8.88 -21.27 26.66
N LYS A 141 7.98 -20.29 26.87
CA LYS A 141 7.49 -19.88 28.19
C LYS A 141 7.07 -21.07 29.05
N TRP A 142 6.22 -21.96 28.52
CA TRP A 142 5.71 -23.10 29.30
C TRP A 142 6.77 -24.18 29.52
N LEU A 143 7.73 -24.34 28.61
CA LEU A 143 8.86 -25.24 28.83
C LEU A 143 9.78 -24.75 29.95
N ASP A 144 10.03 -23.43 30.01
CA ASP A 144 10.90 -22.85 31.02
C ASP A 144 10.22 -22.79 32.39
N GLU A 145 8.92 -22.48 32.44
CA GLU A 145 8.16 -22.36 33.70
C GLU A 145 7.69 -23.70 34.27
N ALA A 146 7.23 -24.63 33.42
CA ALA A 146 6.57 -25.87 33.85
C ALA A 146 7.29 -27.15 33.41
N GLY A 147 8.32 -27.04 32.57
CA GLY A 147 9.02 -28.18 31.98
C GLY A 147 8.29 -28.80 30.78
N THR A 148 8.85 -29.89 30.26
CA THR A 148 8.24 -30.61 29.14
C THR A 148 6.97 -31.36 29.57
N PRO A 149 5.95 -31.46 28.68
CA PRO A 149 4.73 -32.21 28.97
C PRO A 149 5.00 -33.69 29.30
N ILE A 150 4.11 -34.31 30.06
CA ILE A 150 4.09 -35.76 30.29
C ILE A 150 3.27 -36.41 29.18
N CYS A 151 3.75 -37.55 28.66
CA CYS A 151 3.01 -38.29 27.64
C CYS A 151 1.65 -38.79 28.20
N PRO A 152 0.53 -38.62 27.48
CA PRO A 152 -0.79 -39.03 27.96
C PRO A 152 -0.99 -40.55 28.02
N ARG A 153 -0.04 -41.35 27.50
CA ARG A 153 -0.11 -42.82 27.60
C ARG A 153 0.29 -43.29 28.98
N LYS A 154 -0.48 -44.24 29.52
CA LYS A 154 -0.24 -44.80 30.85
C LYS A 154 1.14 -45.46 30.92
N GLY A 155 1.92 -45.06 31.92
CA GLY A 155 3.27 -45.60 32.17
C GLY A 155 4.40 -44.83 31.47
N HIS A 156 4.08 -43.86 30.61
CA HIS A 156 5.10 -43.08 29.89
C HIS A 156 5.51 -41.84 30.68
N GLY A 157 6.75 -41.40 30.48
CA GLY A 157 7.37 -40.29 31.21
C GLY A 157 7.22 -38.89 30.60
N ARG A 158 8.11 -37.99 31.04
CA ARG A 158 8.26 -36.65 30.46
C ARG A 158 8.77 -36.73 29.03
N MET A 159 8.22 -35.88 28.16
CA MET A 159 8.60 -35.80 26.75
C MET A 159 9.93 -35.03 26.58
N VAL A 160 10.65 -35.28 25.50
CA VAL A 160 11.88 -34.55 25.13
C VAL A 160 11.54 -33.38 24.22
N ARG A 161 12.22 -32.24 24.38
CA ARG A 161 12.08 -31.08 23.49
C ARG A 161 13.09 -31.17 22.35
N GLU A 162 12.68 -30.74 21.17
CA GLU A 162 13.61 -30.49 20.07
C GLU A 162 14.50 -29.29 20.44
N ILE A 163 15.82 -29.45 20.34
CA ILE A 163 16.79 -28.38 20.56
C ILE A 163 17.16 -27.87 19.17
N ASP A 164 16.79 -26.62 18.86
CA ASP A 164 17.26 -25.96 17.65
C ASP A 164 18.71 -25.50 17.90
N ASP A 165 19.68 -26.08 17.17
CA ASP A 165 21.11 -25.72 17.19
C ASP A 165 21.41 -24.36 16.52
N ASP A 166 20.62 -23.32 16.83
CA ASP A 166 20.72 -21.97 16.25
C ASP A 166 21.17 -20.94 17.31
N GLU A 167 22.15 -21.30 18.16
CA GLU A 167 22.95 -20.33 18.91
C GLU A 167 24.41 -20.33 18.41
N SER A 168 24.62 -19.65 17.28
CA SER A 168 25.92 -19.08 16.86
C SER A 168 25.70 -17.78 16.12
#